data_AF-A0A2M8P7E5-F1
#
_entry.id   AF-A0A2M8P7E5-F1
#
_cell.length_a   1.000
_cell.length_b   1.000
_cell.length_c   1.000
_cell.angle_alpha   90.00
_cell.angle_beta   90.00
_cell.angle_gamma   90.00
#
_symmetry.space_group_name_H-M   'P 1'
#
loop_
_entity.id
_entity.type
_entity.pdbx_description
1 polymer ?
#
loop_
_entity_poly.entity_id
_entity_poly.type
_entity_poly.pdbx_seq_one_letter_code
_entity_poly.pdbx_strand_id
1 'polypeptide(L)'
;GTPISREGEIKTRDGRVLGRHTGLPNYTIGQRKGLGIASPEPLYVIALDTANNALIVGTRDELGKSQLTATRVNWISGTPPSAPIRAEVKIRYKAQLVPAWITPLP
;
A
#
# COMPACT_ATOMS: atom_id res chain seq x y z
N GLY A 1 16.77 -11.38 -8.01
CA GLY A 1 15.59 -10.50 -8.01
C GLY A 1 15.96 -9.15 -8.61
N THR A 2 15.02 -8.47 -9.27
CA THR A 2 15.24 -7.14 -9.85
C THR A 2 15.70 -6.15 -8.78
N PRO A 3 16.79 -5.38 -8.98
CA PRO A 3 17.19 -4.37 -8.01
C PRO A 3 16.15 -3.24 -7.97
N ILE A 4 15.39 -3.15 -6.88
CA ILE A 4 14.30 -2.17 -6.68
C ILE A 4 14.78 -0.79 -6.21
N SER A 5 16.06 -0.69 -5.83
CA SER A 5 16.69 0.55 -5.37
C SER A 5 17.13 1.48 -6.52
N ARG A 6 17.06 1.00 -7.77
CA ARG A 6 17.40 1.80 -8.96
C ARG A 6 16.17 2.49 -9.54
N GLU A 7 16.44 3.40 -10.46
CA GLU A 7 15.38 4.12 -11.17
C GLU A 7 14.45 3.18 -11.95
N GLY A 8 13.15 3.44 -11.89
CA GLY A 8 12.10 2.68 -12.58
C GLY A 8 10.92 3.56 -12.98
N GLU A 9 9.92 2.97 -13.62
CA GLU A 9 8.78 3.72 -14.18
C GLU A 9 7.80 4.16 -13.07
N ILE A 10 7.31 5.40 -13.18
CA ILE A 10 6.07 5.81 -12.51
C ILE A 10 4.95 5.67 -13.54
N LYS A 11 3.94 4.86 -13.25
CA LYS A 11 2.84 4.64 -14.18
C LYS A 11 1.50 4.45 -13.50
N THR A 12 0.44 4.63 -14.26
CA THR A 12 -0.94 4.38 -13.83
C THR A 12 -1.27 2.88 -13.89
N ARG A 13 -2.42 2.45 -13.35
CA ARG A 13 -2.89 1.04 -13.41
C ARG A 13 -3.08 0.52 -14.84
N ASP A 14 -3.52 1.37 -15.76
CA ASP A 14 -3.68 1.09 -17.19
C ASP A 14 -2.34 1.10 -17.95
N GLY A 15 -1.22 1.36 -17.26
CA GLY A 15 0.13 1.25 -17.81
C GLY A 15 0.67 2.53 -18.44
N ARG A 16 -0.05 3.65 -18.38
CA ARG A 16 0.44 4.94 -18.87
C ARG A 16 1.61 5.42 -18.02
N VAL A 17 2.78 5.55 -18.65
CA VAL A 17 3.99 6.07 -17.99
C VAL A 17 3.90 7.59 -17.84
N LEU A 18 4.16 8.07 -16.63
CA LEU A 18 4.09 9.49 -16.24
C LEU A 18 5.46 10.08 -15.89
N GLY A 19 6.45 9.23 -15.64
CA GLY A 19 7.80 9.65 -15.26
C GLY A 19 8.61 8.51 -14.68
N ARG A 20 9.60 8.84 -13.84
CA ARG A 20 10.52 7.87 -13.24
C ARG A 20 10.72 8.11 -11.75
N HIS A 21 10.85 7.05 -10.98
CA HIS A 21 11.05 7.07 -9.53
C HIS A 21 12.52 6.82 -9.20
N THR A 22 13.04 7.34 -8.09
CA THR A 22 14.46 7.22 -7.71
C THR A 22 14.81 5.96 -6.92
N GLY A 23 14.07 4.87 -7.14
CA GLY A 23 14.11 3.65 -6.32
C GLY A 23 12.86 3.47 -5.43
N LEU A 24 12.23 2.30 -5.50
CA LEU A 24 10.97 2.00 -4.79
C LEU A 24 11.02 2.18 -3.26
N PRO A 25 12.14 1.92 -2.56
CA PRO A 25 12.23 2.13 -1.11
C PRO A 25 12.00 3.58 -0.65
N ASN A 26 12.12 4.56 -1.55
CA ASN A 26 11.90 5.98 -1.25
C ASN A 26 10.42 6.37 -1.22
N TYR A 27 9.51 5.42 -1.46
CA TYR A 27 8.09 5.67 -1.62
C TYR A 27 7.25 4.82 -0.68
N THR A 28 6.09 5.35 -0.27
CA THR A 28 5.14 4.66 0.60
C THR A 28 3.74 4.69 -0.01
N ILE A 29 2.99 3.58 0.08
CA ILE A 29 1.57 3.56 -0.33
C ILE A 29 0.79 4.68 0.39
N GLY A 30 0.06 5.47 -0.38
CA GLY A 30 -0.67 6.68 0.03
C GLY A 30 0.15 7.96 -0.01
N GLN A 31 1.43 7.92 -0.41
CA GLN A 31 2.25 9.11 -0.60
C GLN A 31 1.75 9.94 -1.79
N ARG A 32 1.56 11.24 -1.57
CA ARG A 32 1.16 12.22 -2.60
C ARG A 32 2.30 13.15 -3.02
N LYS A 33 3.11 13.60 -2.06
CA LYS A 33 4.18 14.59 -2.30
C LYS A 33 5.47 13.88 -2.74
N GLY A 34 6.32 14.61 -3.47
CA GLY A 34 7.65 14.12 -3.86
C GLY A 34 7.63 13.03 -4.94
N LEU A 35 6.57 12.95 -5.75
CA LEU A 35 6.50 11.99 -6.86
C LEU A 35 7.27 12.44 -8.10
N GLY A 36 7.61 13.73 -8.22
CA GLY A 36 8.39 14.26 -9.34
C GLY A 36 7.68 14.24 -10.70
N ILE A 37 6.35 14.12 -10.69
CA ILE A 37 5.51 14.07 -11.90
C ILE A 37 4.44 15.18 -11.87
N ALA A 38 4.10 15.68 -13.05
CA ALA A 38 2.97 16.59 -13.24
C ALA A 38 1.72 15.78 -13.61
N SER A 39 0.58 16.15 -13.02
CA SER A 39 -0.73 15.55 -13.29
C SER A 39 -1.82 16.60 -13.11
N PRO A 40 -2.89 16.58 -13.94
CA PRO A 40 -4.02 17.50 -13.79
C PRO A 40 -4.77 17.31 -12.47
N GLU A 41 -4.70 16.11 -11.88
CA GLU A 41 -5.32 15.78 -10.61
C GLU A 41 -4.32 15.18 -9.59
N PRO A 42 -4.61 15.24 -8.28
CA PRO A 42 -3.72 14.69 -7.27
C PRO A 42 -3.57 13.17 -7.36
N LEU A 43 -2.32 12.71 -7.56
CA LEU A 43 -1.98 11.29 -7.58
C LEU A 43 -1.36 10.84 -6.26
N TYR A 44 -1.58 9.57 -5.95
CA TYR A 44 -1.12 8.87 -4.77
C TYR A 44 -0.41 7.58 -5.20
N VAL A 45 0.63 7.18 -4.47
CA VAL A 45 1.20 5.83 -4.64
C VAL A 45 0.16 4.80 -4.21
N ILE A 46 -0.30 3.97 -5.14
CA ILE A 46 -1.33 2.95 -4.88
C ILE A 46 -0.75 1.54 -4.84
N ALA A 47 0.40 1.30 -5.46
CA ALA A 47 1.16 0.05 -5.32
C ALA A 47 2.65 0.23 -5.62
N LEU A 48 3.45 -0.69 -5.07
CA LEU A 48 4.86 -0.89 -5.41
C LEU A 48 4.97 -2.22 -6.16
N ASP A 49 5.23 -2.17 -7.47
CA ASP A 49 5.41 -3.37 -8.29
C ASP A 49 6.91 -3.73 -8.30
N THR A 50 7.30 -4.58 -7.36
CA THR A 50 8.70 -5.01 -7.18
C THR A 50 9.16 -5.97 -8.27
N ALA A 51 8.25 -6.67 -8.93
CA ALA A 51 8.58 -7.59 -10.03
C ALA A 51 9.05 -6.79 -11.26
N ASN A 52 8.31 -5.74 -11.59
CA ASN A 52 8.57 -4.89 -12.76
C ASN A 52 9.41 -3.64 -12.45
N ASN A 53 9.76 -3.40 -11.17
CA ASN A 53 10.40 -2.17 -10.72
C ASN A 53 9.63 -0.92 -11.16
N ALA A 54 8.35 -0.87 -10.80
CA ALA A 54 7.47 0.24 -11.14
C ALA A 54 6.69 0.78 -9.92
N LEU A 55 6.58 2.10 -9.86
CA LEU A 55 5.77 2.82 -8.89
C LEU A 55 4.38 3.06 -9.51
N ILE A 56 3.35 2.42 -8.97
CA ILE A 56 2.00 2.58 -9.49
C ILE A 56 1.30 3.71 -8.76
N VAL A 57 0.78 4.68 -9.52
CA VAL A 57 0.08 5.85 -9.01
C VAL A 57 -1.35 5.91 -9.53
N GLY A 58 -2.25 6.51 -8.75
CA GLY A 58 -3.64 6.74 -9.14
C GLY A 58 -4.31 7.75 -8.22
N THR A 59 -5.60 7.94 -8.42
CA THR A 59 -6.43 8.84 -7.61
C THR A 59 -6.60 8.31 -6.19
N ARG A 60 -7.16 9.14 -5.29
CA ARG A 60 -7.40 8.75 -3.89
C ARG A 60 -8.33 7.53 -3.80
N ASP A 61 -9.33 7.45 -4.65
CA ASP A 61 -10.37 6.41 -4.58
C ASP A 61 -9.81 5.04 -5.00
N GLU A 62 -8.75 5.02 -5.81
CA GLU A 62 -8.03 3.81 -6.23
C GLU A 62 -7.06 3.25 -5.17
N LEU A 63 -6.82 4.01 -4.08
CA LEU A 63 -5.94 3.61 -2.98
C LEU A 63 -6.58 2.55 -2.08
N GLY A 64 -7.92 2.48 -2.07
CA GLY A 64 -8.68 1.61 -1.19
C GLY A 64 -8.37 0.14 -1.43
N LYS A 65 -7.86 -0.54 -0.39
CA LYS A 65 -7.96 -2.00 -0.28
C LYS A 65 -8.95 -2.32 0.83
N SER A 66 -9.91 -3.19 0.55
CA SER A 66 -10.87 -3.69 1.56
C SER A 66 -10.26 -4.75 2.47
N GLN A 67 -9.06 -5.24 2.15
CA GLN A 67 -8.40 -6.35 2.83
C GLN A 67 -6.89 -6.14 2.90
N LEU A 68 -6.27 -6.70 3.94
CA LEU A 68 -4.84 -6.79 4.12
C LEU A 68 -4.49 -8.10 4.85
N THR A 69 -3.27 -8.59 4.64
CA THR A 69 -2.70 -9.68 5.42
C THR A 69 -1.65 -9.11 6.35
N ALA A 70 -1.80 -9.35 7.65
CA ALA A 70 -0.81 -8.99 8.66
C ALA A 70 0.07 -10.21 8.98
N THR A 71 1.37 -9.99 9.15
CA THR A 71 2.33 -11.02 9.59
C THR A 71 3.05 -10.53 10.85
N ARG A 72 3.67 -11.46 11.60
CA ARG A 72 4.29 -11.16 12.91
C ARG A 72 3.32 -10.47 13.87
N VAL A 73 2.07 -10.96 13.90
CA VAL A 73 1.02 -10.38 14.73
C VAL A 73 1.31 -10.66 16.20
N ASN A 74 1.31 -9.61 17.01
CA ASN A 74 1.40 -9.73 18.46
C ASN A 74 -0.01 -9.74 19.07
N TRP A 75 -0.38 -10.85 19.70
CA TRP A 75 -1.67 -10.99 20.40
C TRP A 75 -1.47 -10.73 21.89
N ILE A 76 -2.15 -9.72 22.44
CA ILE A 76 -2.07 -9.40 23.88
C ILE A 76 -2.60 -10.55 24.75
N SER A 77 -3.56 -11.33 24.24
CA SER A 77 -4.05 -12.57 24.85
C SER A 77 -3.04 -13.73 24.80
N GLY A 78 -1.89 -13.55 24.14
CA GLY A 78 -0.86 -14.57 23.94
C GLY A 78 -1.14 -15.56 22.81
N THR A 79 -2.39 -15.68 22.34
CA THR A 79 -2.78 -16.63 21.29
C THR A 79 -3.71 -15.96 20.26
N PRO A 80 -3.63 -16.38 18.98
CA PRO A 80 -4.59 -15.97 17.97
C PRO A 80 -5.99 -16.52 18.27
N PRO A 81 -7.07 -15.85 17.82
CA PRO A 81 -8.41 -16.39 17.96
C PRO A 81 -8.54 -17.68 17.14
N SER A 82 -9.39 -18.61 17.61
CA SER A 82 -9.62 -19.90 16.93
C SER A 82 -10.58 -19.80 15.73
N ALA A 83 -11.24 -18.66 15.56
CA ALA A 83 -12.21 -18.38 14.52
C ALA A 83 -12.14 -16.89 14.10
N PRO A 84 -12.73 -16.50 12.97
CA PRO A 84 -12.85 -15.09 12.61
C PRO A 84 -13.55 -14.28 13.69
N ILE A 85 -13.02 -13.10 14.00
CA ILE A 85 -13.60 -12.16 14.97
C ILE A 85 -13.93 -10.83 14.31
N ARG A 86 -14.95 -10.14 14.82
CA ARG A 86 -15.28 -8.76 14.44
C ARG A 86 -14.62 -7.80 15.43
N ALA A 87 -13.90 -6.81 14.91
CA ALA A 87 -13.19 -5.82 15.73
C ALA A 87 -13.16 -4.45 15.06
N GLU A 88 -12.88 -3.42 15.86
CA GLU A 88 -12.46 -2.12 15.34
C GLU A 88 -10.95 -2.14 15.04
N VAL A 89 -10.58 -1.78 13.82
CA VAL A 89 -9.22 -1.87 13.32
C VAL A 89 -8.75 -0.50 12.83
N LYS A 90 -7.47 -0.20 13.06
CA LYS A 90 -6.77 0.93 12.43
C LYS A 90 -5.42 0.46 11.90
N ILE A 91 -5.08 0.88 10.69
CA ILE A 91 -3.82 0.50 10.01
C ILE A 91 -2.69 1.52 10.24
N ARG A 92 -3.02 2.69 10.80
CA ARG A 92 -2.07 3.75 11.17
C ARG A 92 -2.49 4.37 12.49
N TYR A 93 -1.51 4.86 13.23
CA TYR A 93 -1.73 5.42 14.58
C TYR A 93 -2.84 6.48 14.64
N LYS A 94 -2.85 7.41 13.67
CA LYS A 94 -3.82 8.52 13.56
C LYS A 94 -5.06 8.21 12.71
N ALA A 95 -5.23 6.98 12.24
CA ALA A 95 -6.41 6.62 11.45
C ALA A 95 -7.64 6.47 12.35
N GLN A 96 -8.81 6.76 11.81
CA GLN A 96 -10.08 6.40 12.45
C GLN A 96 -10.20 4.88 12.53
N LEU A 97 -10.86 4.41 13.58
CA LEU A 97 -11.23 3.01 13.72
C LEU A 97 -12.31 2.67 12.69
N VAL A 98 -12.16 1.51 12.06
CA VAL A 98 -13.15 0.98 11.12
C VAL A 98 -13.52 -0.45 11.53
N PRO A 99 -14.80 -0.85 11.45
CA PRO A 99 -15.19 -2.23 11.72
C PRO A 99 -14.64 -3.15 10.63
N ALA A 100 -14.02 -4.25 11.04
CA ALA A 100 -13.47 -5.26 10.15
C ALA A 100 -13.59 -6.66 10.74
N TRP A 101 -13.48 -7.66 9.86
CA TRP A 101 -13.26 -9.05 10.24
C TRP A 101 -11.76 -9.36 10.28
N ILE A 102 -11.33 -10.04 11.34
CA ILE A 102 -9.97 -10.56 11.47
C ILE A 102 -10.06 -12.08 11.39
N THR A 103 -9.48 -12.65 10.34
CA THR A 103 -9.43 -14.11 10.14
C THR A 103 -8.00 -14.58 10.38
N PRO A 104 -7.76 -15.50 11.34
CA PRO A 104 -6.48 -16.20 11.46
C PRO A 104 -6.21 -16.96 10.16
N LEU A 105 -5.06 -16.74 9.57
CA LEU A 105 -4.60 -17.54 8.43
C LEU A 105 -3.83 -18.77 8.94
N PRO A 106 -3.85 -19.89 8.20
CA PRO A 106 -3.10 -21.10 8.54
C PRO A 106 -1.59 -20.87 8.68
#